data_AF-A0AAV0DLB2-F1
#
_entry.id   AF-A0AAV0DLB2-F1
#
_cell.length_a   1.000
_cell.length_b   1.000
_cell.length_c   1.000
_cell.angle_alpha   90.00
_cell.angle_beta   90.00
_cell.angle_gamma   90.00
#
_symmetry.space_group_name_H-M   'P 1'
#
loop_
_entity.id
_entity.type
_entity.pdbx_description
1 polymer ?
#
loop_
_entity_poly.entity_id
_entity_poly.type
_entity_poly.pdbx_seq_one_letter_code
_entity_poly.pdbx_strand_id
1 'polypeptide(L)'
;MKYGAHLNVEWCNQSRSIEYLFKYVNKGNDRVTTAFYETTNKDGSEKPVDEIKLYYDCRYVSPCEAMWRILGFEVQYKNPSVERLSFHFPDEQYVYFDDEDAMTDVVQRESVKQSMFLAWMKANDQYAEAKNLTYAEFPQKFVWKPKTREFVPGKRGFALGRVAYVPPGSG
;
A
#
# COMPACT_ATOMS: atom_id res chain seq x y z
N MET A 1 -34.00 13.84 0.47
CA MET A 1 -32.72 13.97 -0.26
C MET A 1 -32.28 15.42 -0.17
N LYS A 2 -31.18 15.71 0.54
CA LYS A 2 -30.75 17.08 0.86
C LYS A 2 -29.73 17.66 -0.13
N TYR A 3 -29.20 16.83 -1.03
CA TYR A 3 -28.29 17.21 -2.10
C TYR A 3 -28.75 16.48 -3.36
N GLY A 4 -29.17 17.22 -4.40
CA GLY A 4 -29.63 16.69 -5.68
C GLY A 4 -28.49 16.15 -6.52
N ALA A 5 -27.75 15.16 -6.00
CA ALA A 5 -26.77 14.42 -6.77
C ALA A 5 -27.49 13.31 -7.54
N HIS A 6 -27.37 13.32 -8.86
CA HIS A 6 -27.83 12.23 -9.71
C HIS A 6 -26.87 11.05 -9.53
N LEU A 7 -27.28 10.06 -8.73
CA LEU A 7 -26.56 8.79 -8.61
C LEU A 7 -27.02 7.87 -9.75
N ASN A 8 -26.17 7.65 -10.76
CA ASN A 8 -26.46 6.62 -11.77
C ASN A 8 -26.25 5.24 -11.14
N VAL A 9 -27.34 4.51 -10.96
CA VAL A 9 -27.33 3.10 -10.53
C VAL A 9 -27.71 2.27 -11.74
N GLU A 10 -26.74 1.56 -12.32
CA GLU A 10 -26.95 0.68 -13.46
C GLU A 10 -26.92 -0.78 -13.01
N TRP A 11 -27.96 -1.54 -13.32
CA TRP A 11 -28.01 -2.98 -13.07
C TRP A 11 -27.38 -3.72 -14.25
N CYS A 12 -26.14 -4.19 -14.08
CA CYS A 12 -25.43 -4.89 -15.13
C CYS A 12 -25.68 -6.40 -15.07
N ASN A 13 -26.43 -6.93 -16.04
CA ASN A 13 -26.74 -8.37 -16.15
C ASN A 13 -25.77 -9.15 -17.07
N GLN A 14 -24.65 -8.54 -17.49
CA GLN A 14 -23.66 -9.18 -18.35
C GLN A 14 -22.29 -9.23 -17.65
N SER A 15 -21.74 -10.44 -17.48
CA SER A 15 -20.45 -10.67 -16.80
C SER A 15 -19.30 -9.87 -17.43
N ARG A 16 -19.29 -9.73 -18.77
CA ARG A 16 -18.28 -8.94 -19.50
C ARG A 16 -18.29 -7.45 -19.12
N SER A 17 -19.45 -6.89 -18.80
CA SER A 17 -19.56 -5.49 -18.40
C SER A 17 -19.02 -5.28 -16.99
N ILE A 18 -19.18 -6.28 -16.11
CA ILE A 18 -18.56 -6.30 -14.78
C ILE A 18 -17.04 -6.40 -14.93
N GLU A 19 -16.53 -7.33 -15.75
CA GLU A 19 -15.09 -7.44 -16.03
C GLU A 19 -14.51 -6.16 -16.62
N TYR A 20 -15.24 -5.52 -17.54
CA TYR A 20 -14.87 -4.23 -18.11
C TYR A 20 -14.77 -3.17 -17.02
N LEU A 21 -15.79 -2.99 -16.18
CA LEU A 21 -15.76 -2.03 -15.09
C LEU A 21 -14.61 -2.31 -14.12
N PHE A 22 -14.41 -3.56 -13.69
CA PHE A 22 -13.30 -3.95 -12.82
C PHE A 22 -11.94 -3.73 -13.49
N LYS A 23 -11.82 -3.90 -14.80
CA LYS A 23 -10.61 -3.57 -15.55
C LYS A 23 -10.29 -2.08 -15.43
N TYR A 24 -11.27 -1.18 -15.57
CA TYR A 24 -11.04 0.26 -15.46
C TYR A 24 -10.82 0.73 -14.02
N VAL A 25 -11.53 0.13 -13.05
CA VAL A 25 -11.34 0.42 -11.62
C VAL A 25 -9.96 -0.04 -11.13
N ASN A 26 -9.48 -1.19 -11.62
CA ASN A 26 -8.15 -1.71 -11.26
C ASN A 26 -7.05 -1.28 -12.23
N LYS A 27 -7.38 -0.58 -13.33
CA LYS A 27 -6.39 0.03 -14.18
C LYS A 27 -5.71 1.11 -13.36
N GLY A 28 -4.40 0.99 -13.19
CA GLY A 28 -3.63 2.01 -12.48
C GLY A 28 -3.79 3.38 -13.14
N ASN A 29 -3.64 4.43 -12.34
CA ASN A 29 -3.62 5.80 -12.82
C ASN A 29 -2.63 5.97 -13.96
N ASP A 30 -2.99 6.80 -14.95
CA ASP A 30 -2.09 7.14 -16.05
C ASP A 30 -0.79 7.72 -15.47
N ARG A 31 0.33 7.12 -15.88
CA ARG A 31 1.68 7.56 -15.49
C ARG A 31 2.14 8.59 -16.49
N VAL A 32 2.67 9.69 -15.97
CA VAL A 32 3.25 10.77 -16.76
C VAL A 32 4.67 10.96 -16.26
N THR A 33 5.64 10.75 -17.14
CA THR A 33 7.04 11.10 -16.87
C THR A 33 7.25 12.52 -17.36
N THR A 34 7.47 13.47 -16.44
CA THR A 34 7.78 14.86 -16.80
C THR A 34 9.29 15.07 -16.78
N ALA A 35 9.84 15.54 -17.89
CA ALA A 35 11.23 15.93 -18.01
C ALA A 35 11.35 17.45 -17.85
N PHE A 36 12.17 17.92 -16.91
CA PHE A 36 12.48 19.34 -16.77
C PHE A 36 13.75 19.64 -17.55
N TYR A 37 13.70 20.58 -18.50
CA TYR A 37 14.91 21.12 -19.11
C TYR A 37 15.29 22.37 -18.34
N GLU A 38 16.45 22.37 -17.67
CA GLU A 38 17.07 23.64 -17.31
C GLU A 38 17.45 24.36 -18.61
N THR A 39 16.81 25.49 -18.89
CA THR A 39 17.33 26.42 -19.89
C THR A 39 18.74 26.80 -19.47
N THR A 40 19.73 26.36 -20.24
CA THR A 40 21.13 26.79 -20.13
C THR A 40 21.17 28.30 -19.97
N ASN A 41 21.49 28.79 -18.77
CA ASN A 41 21.85 30.19 -18.59
C ASN A 41 23.07 30.46 -19.48
N LYS A 42 23.05 31.61 -20.17
CA LYS A 42 24.00 32.05 -21.19
C LYS A 42 25.42 32.34 -20.68
N ASP A 43 25.85 31.74 -19.58
CA ASP A 43 27.20 31.89 -19.06
C ASP A 43 27.86 30.51 -19.08
N GLY A 44 28.82 30.35 -20.00
CA GLY A 44 29.49 29.11 -20.42
C GLY A 44 30.26 28.33 -19.34
N SER A 45 29.59 28.02 -18.24
CA SER A 45 30.02 27.05 -17.25
C SER A 45 29.19 25.77 -17.43
N GLU A 46 29.84 24.69 -17.84
CA GLU A 46 29.26 23.35 -17.84
C GLU A 46 28.92 22.96 -16.40
N LYS A 47 27.68 23.21 -15.97
CA LYS A 47 27.20 22.66 -14.70
C LYS A 47 26.95 21.16 -14.89
N PRO A 48 27.34 20.31 -13.93
CA PRO A 48 27.03 18.89 -13.97
C PRO A 48 25.51 18.70 -14.01
N VAL A 49 25.01 18.04 -15.04
CA VAL A 49 23.59 17.72 -15.21
C VAL A 49 23.24 16.58 -14.25
N ASP A 50 22.34 16.85 -13.31
CA ASP A 50 21.81 15.84 -12.38
C ASP A 50 20.69 15.06 -13.07
N GLU A 51 21.03 13.91 -13.66
CA GLU A 51 20.09 13.04 -14.39
C GLU A 51 18.91 12.57 -13.52
N ILE A 52 19.09 12.50 -12.19
CA ILE A 52 18.05 12.05 -11.25
C ILE A 52 17.00 13.14 -11.05
N LYS A 53 17.39 14.41 -11.01
CA LYS A 53 16.45 15.54 -10.91
C LYS A 53 15.75 15.87 -12.23
N LEU A 54 16.25 15.34 -13.35
CA LEU A 54 15.75 15.67 -14.68
C LEU A 54 14.36 15.08 -14.95
N TYR A 55 13.99 13.99 -14.27
CA TYR A 55 12.75 13.26 -14.52
C TYR A 55 11.95 13.03 -13.24
N TYR A 56 10.66 13.36 -13.29
CA TYR A 56 9.68 12.96 -12.28
C TYR A 56 8.69 11.96 -12.88
N ASP A 57 8.55 10.80 -12.25
CA ASP A 57 7.46 9.86 -12.55
C ASP A 57 6.24 10.23 -11.71
N CYS A 58 5.26 10.88 -12.34
CA CYS A 58 4.03 11.32 -11.71
C CYS A 58 2.87 10.38 -12.07
N ARG A 59 1.89 10.26 -11.17
CA ARG A 59 0.61 9.60 -11.46
C ARG A 59 -0.49 10.63 -11.53
N TYR A 60 -1.27 10.63 -12.61
CA TYR A 60 -2.45 11.47 -12.71
C TYR A 60 -3.48 11.07 -11.65
N VAL A 61 -4.03 12.04 -10.95
CA VAL A 61 -5.15 11.86 -10.02
C VAL A 61 -6.21 12.86 -10.45
N SER A 62 -7.43 12.40 -10.70
CA SER A 62 -8.51 13.31 -11.11
C SER A 62 -8.78 14.37 -10.03
N PRO A 63 -9.20 15.59 -10.36
CA PRO A 63 -9.49 16.63 -9.37
C PRO A 63 -10.47 16.17 -8.28
N CYS A 64 -11.48 15.38 -8.65
CA CYS A 64 -12.44 14.81 -7.71
C CYS A 64 -11.79 13.82 -6.73
N GLU A 65 -10.93 12.92 -7.22
CA GLU A 65 -10.20 11.96 -6.38
C GLU A 65 -9.20 12.68 -5.46
N ALA A 66 -8.51 13.70 -5.97
CA ALA A 66 -7.58 14.51 -5.19
C ALA A 66 -8.30 15.21 -4.03
N MET A 67 -9.45 15.83 -4.29
CA MET A 67 -10.28 16.44 -3.26
C MET A 67 -10.73 15.41 -2.22
N TRP A 68 -11.15 14.21 -2.67
CA TRP A 68 -11.56 13.13 -1.77
C TRP A 68 -10.44 12.70 -0.82
N ARG A 69 -9.22 12.58 -1.34
CA ARG A 69 -8.01 12.26 -0.57
C ARG A 69 -7.62 13.37 0.40
N ILE A 70 -7.66 14.64 -0.05
CA ILE A 70 -7.34 15.81 0.80
C ILE A 70 -8.32 15.92 1.98
N LEU A 71 -9.60 15.65 1.74
CA LEU A 71 -10.64 15.66 2.77
C LEU A 71 -10.64 14.40 3.64
N GLY A 72 -9.74 13.43 3.38
CA GLY A 72 -9.61 12.20 4.16
C GLY A 72 -10.78 11.22 4.00
N PHE A 73 -11.56 11.34 2.93
CA PHE A 73 -12.66 10.42 2.67
C PHE A 73 -12.14 9.06 2.17
N GLU A 74 -12.85 7.99 2.51
CA GLU A 74 -12.54 6.66 2.00
C GLU A 74 -12.73 6.62 0.48
N VAL A 75 -11.64 6.39 -0.25
CA VAL A 75 -11.63 6.32 -1.73
C VAL A 75 -12.16 4.98 -2.23
N GLN A 76 -11.97 3.91 -1.44
CA GLN A 76 -12.41 2.58 -1.79
C GLN A 76 -12.94 1.87 -0.55
N TYR A 77 -14.09 1.22 -0.69
CA TYR A 77 -14.63 0.31 0.30
C TYR A 77 -14.67 -1.09 -0.31
N LYS A 78 -14.09 -2.07 0.39
CA LYS A 78 -14.11 -3.49 -0.01
C LYS A 78 -14.82 -4.28 1.07
N ASN A 79 -15.80 -5.09 0.67
CA ASN A 79 -16.44 -6.06 1.52
C ASN A 79 -16.33 -7.45 0.87
N PRO A 80 -15.59 -8.40 1.46
CA PRO A 80 -14.89 -8.29 2.73
C PRO A 80 -13.64 -7.38 2.66
N SER A 81 -13.18 -6.90 3.82
CA SER A 81 -11.94 -6.13 3.91
C SER A 81 -10.76 -6.98 3.45
N VAL A 82 -9.73 -6.35 2.89
CA VAL A 82 -8.54 -7.03 2.39
C VAL A 82 -7.29 -6.44 3.04
N GLU A 83 -6.57 -7.27 3.79
CA GLU A 83 -5.34 -6.89 4.48
C GLU A 83 -4.13 -7.29 3.64
N ARG A 84 -3.24 -6.35 3.32
CA ARG A 84 -1.98 -6.67 2.63
C ARG A 84 -0.96 -7.14 3.65
N LEU A 85 -0.49 -8.36 3.48
CA LEU A 85 0.44 -9.00 4.38
C LEU A 85 1.85 -8.93 3.79
N SER A 86 2.71 -8.16 4.44
CA SER A 86 4.13 -8.09 4.07
C SER A 86 4.89 -9.30 4.60
N PHE A 87 5.92 -9.71 3.87
CA PHE A 87 6.90 -10.70 4.29
C PHE A 87 8.27 -10.32 3.73
N HIS A 88 9.31 -10.94 4.26
CA HIS A 88 10.70 -10.65 3.92
C HIS A 88 11.55 -11.87 4.25
N PHE A 89 12.76 -11.92 3.70
CA PHE A 89 13.79 -12.88 4.12
C PHE A 89 14.33 -12.53 5.51
N PRO A 90 15.07 -13.47 6.15
CA PRO A 90 15.80 -13.16 7.38
C PRO A 90 16.67 -11.90 7.19
N ASP A 91 16.55 -10.96 8.13
CA ASP A 91 17.29 -9.69 8.16
C ASP A 91 17.08 -8.72 6.98
N GLU A 92 16.07 -8.96 6.13
CA GLU A 92 15.66 -8.08 5.02
C GLU A 92 14.35 -7.32 5.30
N GLN A 93 14.16 -6.88 6.55
CA GLN A 93 12.97 -6.09 6.91
C GLN A 93 12.99 -4.72 6.24
N TYR A 94 11.82 -4.27 5.80
CA TYR A 94 11.65 -2.88 5.36
C TYR A 94 11.83 -1.92 6.54
N VAL A 95 12.73 -0.95 6.37
CA VAL A 95 12.97 0.15 7.30
C VAL A 95 12.51 1.45 6.65
N TYR A 96 11.63 2.18 7.33
CA TYR A 96 11.20 3.51 6.93
C TYR A 96 11.93 4.54 7.79
N PHE A 97 12.51 5.54 7.14
CA PHE A 97 13.23 6.64 7.76
C PHE A 97 12.97 7.93 6.96
N ASP A 98 13.03 9.05 7.64
CA ASP A 98 12.99 10.38 7.01
C ASP A 98 14.40 10.88 6.73
N ASP A 99 14.56 11.83 5.81
CA ASP A 99 15.89 12.36 5.41
C ASP A 99 16.64 13.03 6.59
N GLU A 100 15.89 13.51 7.59
CA GLU A 100 16.42 14.13 8.80
C GLU A 100 16.80 13.12 9.90
N ASP A 101 16.46 11.84 9.73
CA ASP A 101 16.74 10.80 10.73
C ASP A 101 18.22 10.41 10.72
N ALA A 102 18.86 10.39 11.90
CA ALA A 102 20.20 9.85 12.06
C ALA A 102 20.19 8.32 11.85
N MET A 103 21.10 7.81 10.99
CA MET A 103 21.19 6.36 10.71
C MET A 103 21.34 5.50 11.96
N THR A 104 22.07 5.98 12.98
CA THR A 104 22.25 5.25 14.24
C THR A 104 20.92 5.00 14.94
N ASP A 105 20.04 5.98 14.92
CA ASP A 105 18.75 5.93 15.59
C ASP A 105 17.81 5.03 14.80
N VAL A 106 17.84 5.12 13.47
CA VAL A 106 17.06 4.28 12.55
C VAL A 106 17.35 2.79 12.78
N VAL A 107 18.63 2.41 12.87
CA VAL A 107 19.04 1.01 13.08
C VAL A 107 18.65 0.52 14.48
N GLN A 108 18.67 1.40 15.49
CA GLN A 108 18.31 1.04 16.86
C GLN A 108 16.79 0.97 17.10
N ARG A 109 15.95 1.43 16.16
CA ARG A 109 14.48 1.36 16.29
C ARG A 109 14.03 -0.08 16.43
N GLU A 110 13.45 -0.41 17.58
CA GLU A 110 12.86 -1.73 17.86
C GLU A 110 11.74 -2.08 16.87
N SER A 111 11.11 -1.06 16.30
CA SER A 111 10.07 -1.15 15.29
C SER A 111 10.53 -1.90 14.02
N VAL A 112 11.83 -1.84 13.67
CA VAL A 112 12.41 -2.61 12.55
C VAL A 112 12.22 -4.12 12.74
N LYS A 113 12.29 -4.58 13.99
CA LYS A 113 12.18 -6.00 14.36
C LYS A 113 10.74 -6.48 14.54
N GLN A 114 9.74 -5.62 14.30
CA GLN A 114 8.33 -5.89 14.56
C GLN A 114 7.51 -5.82 13.26
N SER A 115 7.90 -6.61 12.25
CA SER A 115 7.11 -6.76 11.01
C SER A 115 5.85 -7.58 11.26
N MET A 116 4.86 -7.49 10.35
CA MET A 116 3.65 -8.32 10.41
C MET A 116 4.01 -9.81 10.36
N PHE A 117 5.01 -10.19 9.56
CA PHE A 117 5.43 -11.58 9.42
C PHE A 117 6.03 -12.13 10.71
N LEU A 118 6.90 -11.36 11.39
CA LEU A 118 7.45 -11.76 12.69
C LEU A 118 6.39 -11.76 13.79
N ALA A 119 5.46 -10.82 13.75
CA ALA A 119 4.35 -10.79 14.70
C ALA A 119 3.40 -11.98 14.53
N TRP A 120 3.20 -12.47 13.30
CA TRP A 120 2.47 -13.71 13.04
C TRP A 120 3.18 -14.92 13.67
N MET A 121 4.52 -15.02 13.53
CA MET A 121 5.29 -16.07 14.19
C MET A 121 5.17 -16.02 15.72
N LYS A 122 5.24 -14.82 16.31
CA LYS A 122 5.03 -14.63 17.76
C LYS A 122 3.62 -15.03 18.18
N ALA A 123 2.60 -14.66 17.40
CA ALA A 123 1.21 -15.02 17.68
C ALA A 123 0.99 -16.54 17.59
N ASN A 124 1.68 -17.23 16.68
CA ASN A 124 1.65 -18.70 16.62
C ASN A 124 2.21 -19.36 17.88
N ASP A 125 3.18 -18.75 18.55
CA ASP A 125 3.68 -19.25 19.83
C ASP A 125 2.68 -19.00 20.98
N GLN A 126 2.08 -17.81 21.00
CA GLN A 126 1.19 -17.35 22.06
C GLN A 126 -0.21 -17.99 22.03
N TYR A 127 -0.80 -18.20 20.85
CA TYR A 127 -2.19 -18.63 20.69
C TYR A 127 -2.29 -19.99 20.01
N ALA A 128 -2.97 -20.96 20.64
CA ALA A 128 -3.16 -22.29 20.06
C ALA A 128 -3.94 -22.25 18.73
N GLU A 129 -4.93 -21.36 18.61
CA GLU A 129 -5.73 -21.19 17.40
C GLU A 129 -4.93 -20.64 16.21
N ALA A 130 -3.91 -19.83 16.49
CA ALA A 130 -3.07 -19.21 15.45
C ALA A 130 -2.32 -20.28 14.63
N LYS A 131 -1.90 -21.37 15.29
CA LYS A 131 -1.19 -22.50 14.67
C LYS A 131 -2.00 -23.22 13.58
N ASN A 132 -3.32 -23.06 13.57
CA ASN A 132 -4.21 -23.68 12.59
C ASN A 132 -4.47 -22.79 11.36
N LEU A 133 -3.87 -21.61 11.29
CA LEU A 133 -4.09 -20.64 10.23
C LEU A 133 -2.81 -20.40 9.44
N THR A 134 -2.92 -20.42 8.11
CA THR A 134 -1.83 -19.91 7.27
C THR A 134 -1.71 -18.40 7.40
N TYR A 135 -0.57 -17.84 7.00
CA TYR A 135 -0.38 -16.39 7.08
C TYR A 135 -1.47 -15.63 6.29
N ALA A 136 -1.86 -16.10 5.11
CA ALA A 136 -2.93 -15.51 4.30
C ALA A 136 -4.33 -15.58 4.96
N GLU A 137 -4.58 -16.57 5.80
CA GLU A 137 -5.86 -16.75 6.52
C GLU A 137 -5.88 -16.01 7.86
N PHE A 138 -4.72 -15.55 8.33
CA PHE A 138 -4.60 -14.93 9.65
C PHE A 138 -5.56 -13.75 9.88
N PRO A 139 -5.75 -12.81 8.92
CA PRO A 139 -6.69 -11.70 9.05
C PRO A 139 -8.17 -12.10 9.21
N GLN A 140 -8.51 -13.37 8.97
CA GLN A 140 -9.88 -13.88 9.19
C GLN A 140 -10.21 -14.01 10.68
N LYS A 141 -9.20 -14.16 11.54
CA LYS A 141 -9.36 -14.41 12.99
C LYS A 141 -8.57 -13.43 13.85
N PHE A 142 -7.47 -12.88 13.34
CA PHE A 142 -6.60 -11.97 14.06
C PHE A 142 -6.60 -10.59 13.39
N VAL A 143 -6.45 -9.53 14.19
CA VAL A 143 -6.41 -8.16 13.70
C VAL A 143 -5.04 -7.56 13.99
N TRP A 144 -4.43 -6.98 12.97
CA TRP A 144 -3.17 -6.24 13.12
C TRP A 144 -3.40 -4.95 13.91
N LYS A 145 -2.54 -4.68 14.90
CA LYS A 145 -2.53 -3.44 15.66
C LYS A 145 -1.28 -2.64 15.32
N PRO A 146 -1.35 -1.61 14.46
CA PRO A 146 -0.17 -0.86 14.01
C PRO A 146 0.60 -0.18 15.15
N LYS A 147 -0.11 0.25 16.21
CA LYS A 147 0.51 0.94 17.35
C LYS A 147 1.36 0.01 18.22
N THR A 148 0.86 -1.19 18.49
CA THR A 148 1.58 -2.20 19.31
C THR A 148 2.37 -3.19 18.47
N ARG A 149 2.24 -3.12 17.14
CA ARG A 149 2.88 -3.99 16.14
C ARG A 149 2.71 -5.47 16.44
N GLU A 150 1.49 -5.85 16.81
CA GLU A 150 1.13 -7.21 17.17
C GLU A 150 -0.18 -7.63 16.51
N PHE A 151 -0.39 -8.95 16.44
CA PHE A 151 -1.68 -9.52 16.10
C PHE A 151 -2.42 -9.92 17.36
N VAL A 152 -3.67 -9.48 17.48
CA VAL A 152 -4.56 -9.84 18.58
C VAL A 152 -5.77 -10.60 18.05
N PRO A 153 -6.36 -11.54 18.82
CA PRO A 153 -7.61 -12.18 18.45
C PRO A 153 -8.70 -11.14 18.13
N GLY A 154 -9.28 -11.26 16.95
CA GLY A 154 -10.35 -10.41 16.45
C GLY A 154 -11.66 -10.71 17.16
N LYS A 155 -12.36 -9.67 17.62
CA LYS A 155 -13.67 -9.83 18.29
C LYS A 155 -14.85 -9.94 17.29
N ARG A 156 -14.76 -9.23 16.16
CA ARG A 156 -15.79 -9.17 15.10
C ARG A 156 -15.15 -8.77 13.76
N GLY A 157 -15.73 -9.27 12.67
CA GLY A 157 -15.31 -8.95 11.30
C GLY A 157 -14.62 -10.12 10.61
N PHE A 158 -14.49 -10.01 9.29
CA PHE A 158 -13.78 -10.96 8.44
C PHE A 158 -12.95 -10.15 7.44
N ALA A 159 -11.67 -10.50 7.31
CA ALA A 159 -10.78 -9.92 6.33
C ALA A 159 -10.01 -11.02 5.60
N LEU A 160 -9.70 -10.77 4.33
CA LEU A 160 -8.87 -11.65 3.51
C LEU A 160 -7.43 -11.15 3.53
N GLY A 161 -6.48 -12.01 3.89
CA GLY A 161 -5.07 -11.71 3.73
C GLY A 161 -4.63 -11.86 2.28
N ARG A 162 -3.89 -10.86 1.79
CA ARG A 162 -3.21 -10.88 0.48
C ARG A 162 -1.71 -10.83 0.70
N VAL A 163 -1.03 -11.93 0.41
CA VAL A 163 0.43 -11.99 0.34
C VAL A 163 0.86 -11.59 -1.08
N ALA A 164 1.97 -10.85 -1.20
CA ALA A 164 2.51 -10.50 -2.51
C ALA A 164 2.98 -11.76 -3.26
N TYR A 165 2.68 -11.85 -4.56
CA TYR A 165 3.23 -12.92 -5.39
C TYR A 165 4.70 -12.61 -5.69
N VAL A 166 5.58 -13.57 -5.38
CA VAL A 166 7.00 -13.52 -5.71
C VAL A 166 7.28 -14.66 -6.69
N PRO A 167 7.73 -14.38 -7.93
CA PRO A 167 8.01 -15.43 -8.89
C PRO A 167 9.16 -16.32 -8.42
N PRO A 168 9.14 -17.64 -8.73
CA PRO A 168 10.14 -18.61 -8.25
C PRO A 168 11.61 -18.33 -8.58
N GLY A 169 11.90 -17.39 -9.48
CA GLY A 169 13.27 -16.97 -9.83
C GLY A 169 13.72 -15.66 -9.18
N SER A 170 12.98 -15.15 -8.19
CA SER A 170 13.34 -13.93 -7.45
C SER A 170 14.10 -14.35 -6.20
N GLY A 171 15.42 -14.50 -6.33
CA GLY A 171 16.33 -14.92 -5.26
C GLY A 171 17.76 -14.95 -5.76
#